data_AF-A0A813IQ86-F1
#
_entry.id   AF-A0A813IQ86-F1
#
_cell.length_a   1.000
_cell.length_b   1.000
_cell.length_c   1.000
_cell.angle_alpha   90.00
_cell.angle_beta   90.00
_cell.angle_gamma   90.00
#
_symmetry.space_group_name_H-M   'P 1'
#
loop_
_entity.id
_entity.type
_entity.pdbx_description
1 polymer ?
#
loop_
_entity_poly.entity_id
_entity_poly.type
_entity_poly.pdbx_seq_one_letter_code
_entity_poly.pdbx_strand_id
1 'polypeptide(L)'
;MSSDTHFRRVSCSPCNARPHVIDRLGQKALLHDYALRMGLLKHLPAHFADPAYARYPCVLKPSVGEFGKDTVICMSGSDVLKVAQDGFASRWVLQEFVPGCCEYAVSFLVHQGQILDVICTKYTYDKDVYVWPHVKEIGRELVAVPPSHMVALVSFLDEYEGILNFNYKVRNDGRVCIFEVNTRIGSDLGCDAPRARARELFETLDKLLS
;
A
#
# COMPACT_ATOMS: atom_id res chain seq x y z
N MET A 1 -14.67 -11.10 41.02
CA MET A 1 -14.93 -10.00 40.05
C MET A 1 -13.93 -10.15 38.92
N SER A 2 -14.28 -10.95 37.91
CA SER A 2 -13.49 -11.13 36.70
C SER A 2 -14.19 -10.36 35.60
N SER A 3 -13.61 -9.26 35.15
CA SER A 3 -14.14 -8.48 34.03
C SER A 3 -13.69 -9.13 32.73
N ASP A 4 -14.53 -10.05 32.24
CA ASP A 4 -14.45 -10.59 30.89
C ASP A 4 -14.77 -9.48 29.88
N THR A 5 -13.75 -8.80 29.37
CA THR A 5 -13.88 -7.97 28.17
C THR A 5 -14.02 -8.88 26.96
N HIS A 6 -15.26 -9.25 26.64
CA HIS A 6 -15.63 -9.75 25.32
C HIS A 6 -15.34 -8.68 24.27
N PHE A 7 -14.15 -8.73 23.68
CA PHE A 7 -13.92 -8.15 22.35
C PHE A 7 -14.78 -8.94 21.38
N ARG A 8 -15.99 -8.43 21.10
CA ARG A 8 -16.79 -8.89 19.96
C ARG A 8 -15.89 -8.78 18.73
N ARG A 9 -15.79 -9.85 17.94
CA ARG A 9 -15.27 -9.79 16.58
C ARG A 9 -16.16 -8.84 15.79
N VAL A 10 -15.80 -7.56 15.74
CA VAL A 10 -16.30 -6.63 14.74
C VAL A 10 -15.90 -7.24 13.41
N SER A 11 -16.86 -7.58 12.55
CA SER A 11 -16.55 -7.97 11.18
C SER A 11 -15.87 -6.77 10.53
N CYS A 12 -14.54 -6.85 10.35
CA CYS A 12 -13.75 -5.84 9.68
C CYS A 12 -14.14 -5.75 8.20
N SER A 13 -15.20 -5.02 7.89
CA SER A 13 -15.31 -4.32 6.61
C SER A 13 -16.10 -3.04 6.80
N PRO A 14 -15.46 -1.98 7.33
CA PRO A 14 -16.02 -0.63 7.31
C PRO A 14 -15.82 0.00 5.91
N CYS A 15 -15.98 -0.78 4.86
CA CYS A 15 -15.83 -0.34 3.48
C CYS A 15 -17.17 -0.51 2.78
N ASN A 16 -17.86 0.61 2.56
CA ASN A 16 -19.10 0.67 1.79
C ASN A 16 -18.82 0.80 0.28
N ALA A 17 -17.55 0.78 -0.13
CA ALA A 17 -17.18 0.86 -1.54
C ALA A 17 -17.70 -0.38 -2.28
N ARG A 18 -18.07 -0.17 -3.56
CA ARG A 18 -18.52 -1.26 -4.42
C ARG A 18 -17.39 -2.29 -4.59
N PRO A 19 -17.67 -3.61 -4.69
CA PRO A 19 -16.64 -4.64 -4.80
C PRO A 19 -15.59 -4.37 -5.90
N HIS A 20 -16.01 -3.88 -7.06
CA HIS A 20 -15.09 -3.56 -8.14
C HIS A 20 -14.12 -2.40 -7.82
N VAL A 21 -14.49 -1.47 -6.93
CA VAL A 21 -13.63 -0.37 -6.46
C VAL A 21 -12.60 -0.92 -5.46
N ILE A 22 -13.04 -1.83 -4.58
CA ILE A 22 -12.16 -2.55 -3.66
C ILE A 22 -11.12 -3.35 -4.46
N ASP A 23 -11.58 -4.16 -5.42
CA ASP A 23 -10.71 -5.01 -6.23
C ASP A 23 -9.74 -4.21 -7.09
N ARG A 24 -10.21 -3.13 -7.74
CA ARG A 24 -9.34 -2.33 -8.63
C ARG A 24 -8.19 -1.67 -7.89
N LEU A 25 -8.37 -1.31 -6.61
CA LEU A 25 -7.30 -0.70 -5.82
C LEU A 25 -6.46 -1.76 -5.08
N GLY A 26 -7.10 -2.78 -4.50
CA GLY A 26 -6.44 -3.79 -3.67
C GLY A 26 -5.58 -4.80 -4.45
N GLN A 27 -5.90 -5.06 -5.73
CA GLN A 27 -5.16 -6.02 -6.54
C GLN A 27 -4.12 -5.32 -7.42
N LYS A 28 -2.85 -5.74 -7.31
CA LYS A 28 -1.70 -5.06 -7.94
C LYS A 28 -1.83 -4.92 -9.46
N ALA A 29 -2.32 -5.95 -10.15
CA ALA A 29 -2.55 -5.91 -11.59
C ALA A 29 -3.67 -4.92 -11.95
N LEU A 30 -4.80 -4.99 -11.25
CA LEU A 30 -5.96 -4.12 -11.50
C LEU A 30 -5.67 -2.65 -11.14
N LEU A 31 -4.84 -2.40 -10.12
CA LEU A 31 -4.40 -1.06 -9.73
C LEU A 31 -3.58 -0.40 -10.83
N HIS A 32 -2.68 -1.16 -11.46
CA HIS A 32 -1.90 -0.66 -12.59
C HIS A 32 -2.80 -0.35 -13.79
N ASP A 33 -3.73 -1.25 -14.13
CA ASP A 33 -4.68 -1.02 -15.23
C ASP A 33 -5.59 0.19 -14.98
N TYR A 34 -6.04 0.36 -13.73
CA TYR A 34 -6.79 1.54 -13.30
C TYR A 34 -5.95 2.80 -13.45
N ALA A 35 -4.72 2.81 -12.93
CA ALA A 35 -3.82 3.95 -13.03
C ALA A 35 -3.48 4.30 -14.50
N LEU A 36 -3.36 3.31 -15.39
CA LEU A 36 -3.20 3.54 -16.82
C LEU A 36 -4.40 4.29 -17.40
N ARG A 37 -5.63 3.81 -17.14
CA ARG A 37 -6.86 4.46 -17.63
C ARG A 37 -7.04 5.88 -17.10
N MET A 38 -6.60 6.14 -15.87
CA MET A 38 -6.73 7.44 -15.21
C MET A 38 -5.54 8.40 -15.47
N GLY A 39 -4.50 7.97 -16.19
CA GLY A 39 -3.30 8.79 -16.41
C GLY A 39 -2.42 8.97 -15.16
N LEU A 40 -2.49 8.02 -14.22
CA LEU A 40 -1.83 8.05 -12.91
C LEU A 40 -0.57 7.17 -12.82
N LEU A 41 -0.15 6.51 -13.91
CA LEU A 41 1.02 5.61 -13.90
C LEU A 41 2.31 6.24 -13.38
N LYS A 42 2.46 7.57 -13.51
CA LYS A 42 3.60 8.31 -12.96
C LYS A 42 3.73 8.19 -11.42
N HIS A 43 2.69 7.73 -10.73
CA HIS A 43 2.63 7.52 -9.29
C HIS A 43 2.80 6.06 -8.89
N LEU A 44 3.00 5.14 -9.84
CA LEU A 44 3.28 3.72 -9.58
C LEU A 44 4.72 3.37 -10.01
N PRO A 45 5.29 2.25 -9.52
CA PRO A 45 6.44 1.63 -10.15
C PRO A 45 6.13 1.25 -11.60
N ALA A 46 7.11 1.36 -12.49
CA ALA A 46 6.94 0.82 -13.85
C ALA A 46 6.70 -0.70 -13.79
N HIS A 47 5.77 -1.22 -14.60
CA HIS A 47 5.57 -2.66 -14.78
C HIS A 47 6.30 -3.15 -16.03
N PHE A 48 6.87 -4.34 -15.96
CA PHE A 48 7.57 -4.97 -17.07
C PHE A 48 6.87 -6.28 -17.46
N ALA A 49 6.37 -6.34 -18.70
CA ALA A 49 5.72 -7.54 -19.23
C ALA A 49 6.72 -8.62 -19.67
N ASP A 50 7.99 -8.28 -19.81
CA ASP A 50 9.06 -9.17 -20.24
C ASP A 50 10.35 -8.83 -19.47
N PRO A 51 10.97 -9.83 -18.78
CA PRO A 51 12.24 -9.64 -18.07
C PRO A 51 13.37 -9.10 -18.95
N ALA A 52 13.38 -9.39 -20.25
CA ALA A 52 14.43 -8.92 -21.17
C ALA A 52 14.46 -7.38 -21.31
N TYR A 53 13.33 -6.71 -21.08
CA TYR A 53 13.21 -5.25 -21.17
C TYR A 53 13.08 -4.56 -19.81
N ALA A 54 13.20 -5.31 -18.71
CA ALA A 54 13.11 -4.76 -17.37
C ALA A 54 14.37 -3.97 -16.98
N ARG A 55 14.18 -2.98 -16.10
CA ARG A 55 15.29 -2.25 -15.48
C ARG A 55 15.62 -2.89 -14.13
N TYR A 56 16.89 -3.18 -13.89
CA TYR A 56 17.35 -3.86 -12.69
C TYR A 56 18.07 -2.90 -11.73
N PRO A 57 17.94 -3.06 -10.39
CA PRO A 57 17.11 -4.08 -9.73
C PRO A 57 15.61 -3.85 -9.96
N CYS A 58 14.86 -4.94 -9.93
CA CYS A 58 13.40 -4.93 -9.99
C CYS A 58 12.83 -5.86 -8.92
N VAL A 59 11.54 -5.72 -8.64
CA VAL A 59 10.82 -6.56 -7.70
C VAL A 59 9.90 -7.49 -8.45
N LEU A 60 10.06 -8.79 -8.22
CA LEU A 60 9.12 -9.81 -8.65
C LEU A 60 8.18 -10.11 -7.48
N LYS A 61 6.88 -9.90 -7.69
CA LYS A 61 5.82 -10.14 -6.69
C LYS A 61 4.80 -11.13 -7.22
N PRO A 62 4.20 -11.97 -6.38
CA PRO A 62 3.00 -12.69 -6.76
C PRO A 62 1.89 -11.71 -7.20
N SER A 63 1.12 -12.07 -8.22
CA SER A 63 -0.06 -11.31 -8.65
C SER A 63 -1.14 -11.25 -7.56
N VAL A 64 -1.18 -12.29 -6.72
CA VAL A 64 -2.02 -12.40 -5.53
C VAL A 64 -1.16 -12.87 -4.35
N GLY A 65 -1.24 -12.19 -3.21
CA GLY A 65 -0.48 -12.55 -2.01
C GLY A 65 -0.47 -11.44 -0.96
N GLU A 66 0.02 -11.77 0.24
CA GLU A 66 0.05 -10.90 1.41
C GLU A 66 1.46 -10.80 2.01
N PHE A 67 1.74 -9.70 2.72
CA PHE A 67 2.92 -9.51 3.59
C PHE A 67 4.28 -9.69 2.90
N GLY A 68 4.38 -9.35 1.61
CA GLY A 68 5.64 -9.50 0.86
C GLY A 68 6.10 -10.96 0.72
N LYS A 69 5.26 -11.94 1.06
CA LYS A 69 5.58 -13.35 0.90
C LYS A 69 5.89 -13.63 -0.58
N ASP A 70 6.97 -14.37 -0.81
CA ASP A 70 7.48 -14.71 -2.14
C ASP A 70 7.87 -13.50 -3.01
N THR A 71 7.99 -12.30 -2.42
CA THR A 71 8.52 -11.12 -3.10
C THR A 71 10.04 -11.17 -3.12
N VAL A 72 10.63 -11.04 -4.32
CA VAL A 72 12.08 -11.16 -4.52
C VAL A 72 12.62 -9.94 -5.26
N ILE A 73 13.77 -9.44 -4.83
CA ILE A 73 14.54 -8.47 -5.62
C ILE A 73 15.35 -9.26 -6.63
N CYS A 74 15.08 -9.02 -7.91
CA CYS A 74 15.83 -9.60 -9.00
C CYS A 74 16.91 -8.60 -9.45
N MET A 75 18.14 -9.09 -9.66
CA MET A 75 19.26 -8.28 -10.15
C MET A 75 19.46 -8.46 -11.66
N SER A 76 18.80 -9.45 -12.25
CA SER A 76 18.87 -9.78 -13.68
C SER A 76 17.62 -10.51 -14.17
N GLY A 77 17.45 -10.61 -15.50
CA GLY A 77 16.41 -11.45 -16.10
C GLY A 77 16.56 -12.92 -15.73
N SER A 78 17.80 -13.38 -15.52
CA SER A 78 18.07 -14.74 -15.06
C SER A 78 17.50 -15.00 -13.66
N ASP A 79 17.50 -14.01 -12.76
CA ASP A 79 16.92 -14.16 -11.43
C ASP A 79 15.39 -14.26 -11.51
N VAL A 80 14.78 -13.47 -12.40
CA VAL A 80 13.34 -13.55 -12.65
C VAL A 80 12.95 -14.94 -13.15
N LEU A 81 13.65 -15.46 -14.16
CA LEU A 81 13.36 -16.77 -14.75
C LEU A 81 13.61 -17.93 -13.76
N LYS A 82 14.59 -17.80 -12.86
CA LYS A 82 14.82 -18.79 -11.79
C LYS A 82 13.67 -18.88 -10.79
N VAL A 83 13.00 -17.77 -10.50
CA VAL A 83 11.86 -17.75 -9.56
C VAL A 83 10.55 -18.10 -10.27
N ALA A 84 10.34 -17.59 -11.49
CA ALA A 84 9.11 -17.75 -12.25
C ALA A 84 9.14 -18.92 -13.26
N GLN A 85 9.80 -20.03 -12.92
CA GLN A 85 9.97 -21.19 -13.81
C GLN A 85 8.64 -21.76 -14.31
N ASP A 86 7.60 -21.72 -13.47
CA ASP A 86 6.27 -22.28 -13.76
C ASP A 86 5.31 -21.29 -14.45
N GLY A 87 5.85 -20.19 -14.98
CA GLY A 87 5.09 -19.18 -15.73
C GLY A 87 5.12 -17.81 -15.09
N PHE A 88 5.69 -16.86 -15.82
CA PHE A 88 5.85 -15.46 -15.41
C PHE A 88 4.54 -14.67 -15.45
N ALA A 89 3.94 -14.49 -16.63
CA ALA A 89 2.89 -13.50 -16.85
C ALA A 89 1.55 -13.74 -16.10
N SER A 90 1.24 -14.99 -15.73
CA SER A 90 -0.04 -15.32 -15.08
C SER A 90 0.01 -15.26 -13.55
N ARG A 91 1.19 -15.40 -12.95
CA ARG A 91 1.37 -15.53 -11.50
C ARG A 91 2.19 -14.42 -10.88
N TRP A 92 2.93 -13.67 -11.70
CA TRP A 92 3.90 -12.71 -11.21
C TRP A 92 3.69 -11.34 -11.84
N VAL A 93 4.02 -10.32 -11.05
CA VAL A 93 4.12 -8.94 -11.48
C VAL A 93 5.58 -8.52 -11.29
N LEU A 94 6.21 -8.07 -12.37
CA LEU A 94 7.56 -7.51 -12.34
C LEU A 94 7.47 -6.00 -12.33
N GLN A 95 7.99 -5.39 -11.28
CA GLN A 95 7.89 -3.96 -11.03
C GLN A 95 9.29 -3.34 -10.88
N GLU A 96 9.43 -2.08 -11.27
CA GLU A 96 10.59 -1.27 -10.90
C GLU A 96 10.87 -1.34 -9.40
N PHE A 97 12.13 -1.56 -9.02
CA PHE A 97 12.55 -1.39 -7.64
C PHE A 97 12.70 0.11 -7.34
N VAL A 98 12.01 0.59 -6.31
CA VAL A 98 12.14 1.99 -5.86
C VAL A 98 13.10 2.02 -4.67
N PRO A 99 14.33 2.53 -4.85
CA PRO A 99 15.31 2.57 -3.77
C PRO A 99 14.98 3.61 -2.71
N GLY A 100 15.58 3.43 -1.54
CA GLY A 100 15.53 4.36 -0.43
C GLY A 100 15.10 3.68 0.87
N CYS A 101 15.66 4.14 1.98
CA CYS A 101 15.42 3.60 3.31
C CYS A 101 14.12 4.07 3.98
N CYS A 102 13.38 4.99 3.38
CA CYS A 102 12.15 5.54 3.94
C CYS A 102 10.91 5.02 3.20
N GLU A 103 9.95 4.51 3.95
CA GLU A 103 8.60 4.18 3.47
C GLU A 103 7.55 4.95 4.24
N TYR A 104 6.41 5.17 3.60
CA TYR A 104 5.26 5.85 4.17
C TYR A 104 4.06 4.93 4.06
N ALA A 105 3.33 4.77 5.16
CA ALA A 105 2.01 4.19 5.19
C ALA A 105 1.02 5.30 5.54
N VAL A 106 0.06 5.56 4.65
CA VAL A 106 -0.97 6.59 4.84
C VAL A 106 -2.33 5.96 4.85
N SER A 107 -2.96 5.97 6.02
CA SER A 107 -4.34 5.53 6.20
C SER A 107 -5.30 6.70 6.05
N PHE A 108 -6.33 6.52 5.23
CA PHE A 108 -7.42 7.48 5.02
C PHE A 108 -8.75 6.91 5.51
N LEU A 109 -9.58 7.78 6.07
CA LEU A 109 -11.03 7.57 6.20
C LEU A 109 -11.73 8.45 5.16
N VAL A 110 -12.37 7.82 4.18
CA VAL A 110 -13.07 8.49 3.09
C VAL A 110 -14.58 8.30 3.24
N HIS A 111 -15.35 9.38 3.13
CA HIS A 111 -16.80 9.32 3.08
C HIS A 111 -17.38 10.37 2.14
N GLN A 112 -18.30 9.96 1.27
CA GLN A 112 -18.95 10.80 0.25
C GLN A 112 -17.93 11.61 -0.57
N GLY A 113 -16.84 10.97 -0.97
CA GLY A 113 -15.73 11.61 -1.70
C GLY A 113 -14.89 12.61 -0.88
N GLN A 114 -15.14 12.73 0.43
CA GLN A 114 -14.36 13.59 1.32
C GLN A 114 -13.40 12.76 2.17
N ILE A 115 -12.20 13.28 2.39
CA ILE A 115 -11.27 12.72 3.37
C ILE A 115 -11.62 13.32 4.72
N LEU A 116 -12.18 12.47 5.60
CA LEU A 116 -12.56 12.87 6.95
C LEU A 116 -11.38 12.79 7.91
N ASP A 117 -10.47 11.85 7.68
CA ASP A 117 -9.30 11.70 8.52
C ASP A 117 -8.10 11.07 7.79
N VAL A 118 -6.90 11.40 8.27
CA VAL A 118 -5.60 10.98 7.73
C VAL A 118 -4.63 10.66 8.85
N ILE A 119 -3.94 9.51 8.73
CA ILE A 119 -2.81 9.14 9.58
C ILE A 119 -1.67 8.68 8.68
N CYS A 120 -0.50 9.32 8.81
CA CYS A 120 0.70 8.94 8.07
C CYS A 120 1.79 8.51 9.04
N THR A 121 2.27 7.28 8.86
CA THR A 121 3.44 6.75 9.54
C THR A 121 4.58 6.66 8.56
N LYS A 122 5.73 7.24 8.90
CA LYS A 122 6.98 7.08 8.17
C LYS A 122 7.83 6.04 8.89
N TYR A 123 8.31 5.07 8.13
CA TYR A 123 9.23 4.02 8.56
C TYR A 123 10.61 4.30 7.96
N THR A 124 11.66 4.12 8.76
CA THR A 124 13.05 4.23 8.32
C THR A 124 13.75 2.91 8.56
N TYR A 125 14.46 2.42 7.55
CA TYR A 125 15.12 1.13 7.54
C TYR A 125 16.65 1.28 7.43
N ASP A 126 17.40 0.23 7.77
CA ASP A 126 18.87 0.24 7.76
C ASP A 126 19.50 0.07 6.36
N LYS A 127 18.69 -0.08 5.31
CA LYS A 127 19.13 -0.33 3.93
C LYS A 127 18.25 0.43 2.94
N ASP A 128 18.81 0.76 1.78
CA ASP A 128 18.06 1.35 0.65
C ASP A 128 17.46 0.31 -0.29
N VAL A 129 18.03 -0.90 -0.31
CA VAL A 129 17.63 -2.02 -1.16
C VAL A 129 17.18 -3.17 -0.29
N TYR A 130 15.86 -3.40 -0.19
CA TYR A 130 15.28 -4.43 0.66
C TYR A 130 13.84 -4.79 0.27
N VAL A 131 13.36 -5.90 0.83
CA VAL A 131 11.96 -6.32 0.86
C VAL A 131 11.61 -6.61 2.31
N TRP A 132 10.52 -6.03 2.81
CA TRP A 132 10.02 -6.32 4.16
C TRP A 132 9.51 -7.77 4.23
N PRO A 133 9.74 -8.54 5.32
CA PRO A 133 10.34 -8.15 6.60
C PRO A 133 11.86 -8.37 6.71
N HIS A 134 12.58 -8.57 5.60
CA HIS A 134 14.01 -8.92 5.59
C HIS A 134 14.95 -7.69 5.74
N VAL A 135 14.54 -6.71 6.54
CA VAL A 135 15.24 -5.46 6.78
C VAL A 135 15.04 -5.03 8.24
N LYS A 136 15.98 -4.28 8.81
CA LYS A 136 15.82 -3.76 10.17
C LYS A 136 15.16 -2.39 10.12
N GLU A 137 14.01 -2.26 10.77
CA GLU A 137 13.43 -0.95 11.10
C GLU A 137 14.30 -0.26 12.15
N ILE A 138 14.77 0.95 11.85
CA ILE A 138 15.59 1.79 12.74
C ILE A 138 14.86 3.03 13.24
N GLY A 139 13.71 3.35 12.65
CA GLY A 139 12.92 4.49 13.05
C GLY A 139 11.49 4.39 12.55
N ARG A 140 10.59 4.98 13.33
CA ARG A 140 9.17 5.09 13.03
C ARG A 140 8.60 6.34 13.67
N GLU A 141 7.91 7.15 12.88
CA GLU A 141 7.37 8.43 13.33
C GLU A 141 6.03 8.74 12.65
N LEU A 142 5.13 9.39 13.39
CA LEU A 142 3.98 10.03 12.77
C LEU A 142 4.42 11.32 12.09
N VAL A 143 3.97 11.51 10.85
CA VAL A 143 4.28 12.71 10.06
C VAL A 143 3.02 13.27 9.43
N ALA A 144 3.07 14.53 9.02
CA ALA A 144 2.04 15.09 8.15
C ALA A 144 2.25 14.59 6.71
N VAL A 145 1.15 14.39 5.96
CA VAL A 145 1.23 14.13 4.52
C VAL A 145 1.51 15.44 3.79
N PRO A 146 2.63 15.55 3.03
CA PRO A 146 2.89 16.75 2.25
C PRO A 146 1.75 17.05 1.25
N PRO A 147 1.39 18.32 1.00
CA PRO A 147 0.30 18.65 0.07
C PRO A 147 0.49 18.06 -1.34
N SER A 148 1.73 18.03 -1.85
CA SER A 148 2.05 17.42 -3.14
C SER A 148 1.79 15.91 -3.17
N HIS A 149 2.00 15.22 -2.04
CA HIS A 149 1.69 13.80 -1.91
C HIS A 149 0.18 13.61 -1.84
N MET A 150 -0.53 14.44 -1.07
CA MET A 150 -1.98 14.39 -0.94
C MET A 150 -2.68 14.45 -2.31
N VAL A 151 -2.27 15.38 -3.18
CA VAL A 151 -2.81 15.48 -4.55
C VAL A 151 -2.67 14.17 -5.33
N ALA A 152 -1.51 13.50 -5.22
CA ALA A 152 -1.30 12.21 -5.86
C ALA A 152 -2.17 11.10 -5.26
N LEU A 153 -2.22 11.00 -3.93
CA LEU A 153 -2.98 9.95 -3.22
C LEU A 153 -4.49 10.08 -3.45
N VAL A 154 -5.04 11.29 -3.36
CA VAL A 154 -6.48 11.57 -3.55
C VAL A 154 -6.93 11.19 -4.97
N SER A 155 -6.05 11.30 -5.97
CA SER A 155 -6.40 10.99 -7.37
C SER A 155 -6.81 9.52 -7.60
N PHE A 156 -6.49 8.61 -6.66
CA PHE A 156 -6.90 7.20 -6.70
C PHE A 156 -8.23 6.91 -5.98
N LEU A 157 -8.81 7.89 -5.30
CA LEU A 157 -9.95 7.69 -4.40
C LEU A 157 -11.31 7.90 -5.07
N ASP A 158 -11.34 8.00 -6.40
CA ASP A 158 -12.59 8.12 -7.13
C ASP A 158 -13.53 6.97 -6.74
N GLU A 159 -14.75 7.30 -6.36
CA GLU A 159 -15.79 6.37 -5.86
C GLU A 159 -15.43 5.53 -4.61
N TYR A 160 -14.30 5.79 -3.93
CA TYR A 160 -13.93 5.02 -2.75
C TYR A 160 -14.65 5.52 -1.49
N GLU A 161 -15.12 4.57 -0.67
CA GLU A 161 -15.79 4.81 0.61
C GLU A 161 -15.23 3.88 1.68
N GLY A 162 -14.89 4.44 2.84
CA GLY A 162 -14.38 3.71 4.00
C GLY A 162 -12.90 3.93 4.27
N ILE A 163 -12.28 2.96 4.95
CA ILE A 163 -10.87 3.01 5.32
C ILE A 163 -10.01 2.34 4.25
N LEU A 164 -8.91 2.98 3.87
CA LEU A 164 -7.85 2.38 3.05
C LEU A 164 -6.47 2.82 3.53
N ASN A 165 -5.43 2.15 3.02
CA ASN A 165 -4.04 2.49 3.27
C ASN A 165 -3.23 2.52 1.96
N PHE A 166 -2.40 3.54 1.80
CA PHE A 166 -1.38 3.61 0.74
C PHE A 166 0.00 3.32 1.32
N ASN A 167 0.74 2.40 0.71
CA ASN A 167 2.16 2.24 0.99
C ASN A 167 2.99 2.77 -0.18
N TYR A 168 3.88 3.70 0.11
CA TYR A 168 4.66 4.37 -0.92
C TYR A 168 6.06 4.77 -0.46
N LYS A 169 6.93 4.98 -1.45
CA LYS A 169 8.21 5.67 -1.30
C LYS A 169 8.18 7.01 -2.03
N VAL A 170 9.13 7.88 -1.71
CA VAL A 170 9.31 9.16 -2.38
C VAL A 170 10.54 9.05 -3.28
N ARG A 171 10.37 9.36 -4.56
CA ARG A 171 11.47 9.38 -5.54
C ARG A 171 12.40 10.57 -5.27
N ASN A 172 13.61 10.54 -5.83
CA ASN A 172 14.59 11.61 -5.66
C ASN A 172 14.10 12.99 -6.13
N ASP A 173 13.11 13.03 -7.02
CA ASP A 173 12.47 14.25 -7.51
C ASP A 173 11.27 14.70 -6.66
N GLY A 174 11.03 14.06 -5.51
CA GLY A 174 9.94 14.36 -4.59
C GLY A 174 8.59 13.74 -4.97
N ARG A 175 8.49 12.98 -6.07
CA ARG A 175 7.23 12.35 -6.46
C ARG A 175 6.95 11.09 -5.64
N VAL A 176 5.68 10.92 -5.27
CA VAL A 176 5.16 9.69 -4.67
C VAL A 176 5.24 8.53 -5.67
N CYS A 177 5.64 7.36 -5.17
CA CYS A 177 5.57 6.09 -5.86
C CYS A 177 4.86 5.04 -4.97
N ILE A 178 3.57 4.84 -5.22
CA ILE A 178 2.67 3.92 -4.53
C ILE A 178 2.95 2.51 -5.04
N PHE A 179 3.35 1.61 -4.16
CA PHE A 179 3.61 0.21 -4.53
C PHE A 179 2.50 -0.75 -4.11
N GLU A 180 1.61 -0.33 -3.21
CA GLU A 180 0.34 -1.00 -2.93
C GLU A 180 -0.72 -0.07 -2.32
N VAL A 181 -1.98 -0.45 -2.49
CA VAL A 181 -3.13 0.11 -1.80
C VAL A 181 -3.84 -1.03 -1.10
N ASN A 182 -4.07 -0.90 0.21
CA ASN A 182 -4.82 -1.86 1.00
C ASN A 182 -6.20 -1.28 1.31
N THR A 183 -7.25 -1.82 0.72
CA THR A 183 -8.65 -1.38 0.91
C THR A 183 -9.27 -1.95 2.19
N ARG A 184 -8.52 -1.85 3.29
CA ARG A 184 -8.84 -2.38 4.62
C ARG A 184 -8.02 -1.64 5.68
N ILE A 185 -8.31 -1.91 6.96
CA ILE A 185 -7.45 -1.50 8.06
C ILE A 185 -6.10 -2.22 7.94
N GLY A 186 -5.03 -1.45 7.73
CA GLY A 186 -3.66 -1.93 7.72
C GLY A 186 -3.08 -2.09 9.13
N SER A 187 -2.00 -2.85 9.25
CA SER A 187 -1.27 -2.99 10.53
C SER A 187 -0.63 -1.67 10.96
N ASP A 188 -0.30 -0.79 10.03
CA ASP A 188 0.17 0.56 10.32
C ASP A 188 -0.85 1.37 11.15
N LEU A 189 -2.13 1.27 10.83
CA LEU A 189 -3.20 1.90 11.61
C LEU A 189 -3.55 1.11 12.87
N GLY A 190 -3.69 -0.21 12.74
CA GLY A 190 -4.20 -1.05 13.83
C GLY A 190 -3.17 -1.36 14.93
N CYS A 191 -1.88 -1.32 14.60
CA CYS A 191 -0.80 -1.75 15.49
C CYS A 191 0.22 -0.64 15.76
N ASP A 192 0.54 0.18 14.75
CA ASP A 192 1.69 1.09 14.82
C ASP A 192 1.31 2.54 15.14
N ALA A 193 0.14 3.00 14.70
CA ALA A 193 -0.37 4.31 15.04
C ALA A 193 -0.58 4.43 16.57
N PRO A 194 -0.28 5.60 17.18
CA PRO A 194 -0.62 5.84 18.58
C PRO A 194 -2.09 5.55 18.84
N ARG A 195 -2.37 4.75 19.88
CA ARG A 195 -3.73 4.26 20.19
C ARG A 195 -4.77 5.37 20.29
N ALA A 196 -4.42 6.52 20.88
CA ALA A 196 -5.31 7.67 20.97
C ALA A 196 -5.70 8.19 19.57
N ARG A 197 -4.73 8.26 18.65
CA ARG A 197 -4.94 8.74 17.29
C ARG A 197 -5.77 7.76 16.46
N ALA A 198 -5.48 6.46 16.55
CA ALA A 198 -6.30 5.44 15.89
C ALA A 198 -7.75 5.45 16.42
N ARG A 199 -7.92 5.64 17.75
CA ARG A 199 -9.24 5.74 18.38
C ARG A 199 -10.06 6.91 17.83
N GLU A 200 -9.48 8.10 17.70
CA GLU A 200 -10.17 9.27 17.14
C GLU A 200 -10.69 9.01 15.71
N LEU A 201 -9.90 8.32 14.88
CA LEU A 201 -10.31 7.91 13.54
C LEU A 201 -11.51 6.94 13.60
N PHE A 202 -11.44 5.92 14.48
CA PHE A 202 -12.54 4.96 14.63
C PHE A 202 -13.80 5.57 15.24
N GLU A 203 -13.68 6.50 16.19
CA GLU A 203 -14.82 7.26 16.72
C GLU A 203 -15.46 8.15 15.64
N THR A 204 -14.67 8.64 14.68
CA THR A 204 -15.20 9.35 13.51
C THR A 204 -15.98 8.40 12.60
N LEU A 205 -15.45 7.20 12.34
CA LEU A 205 -16.16 6.16 11.59
C LEU A 205 -17.47 5.74 12.27
N ASP A 206 -17.46 5.52 13.60
CA ASP A 206 -18.66 5.10 14.34
C ASP A 206 -19.80 6.12 14.21
N LYS A 207 -19.49 7.43 14.20
CA LYS A 207 -20.47 8.52 13.99
C LYS A 207 -21.11 8.52 12.60
N LEU A 208 -20.48 7.91 11.60
CA LEU A 208 -21.04 7.79 10.25
C LEU A 208 -21.99 6.59 10.12
N LEU A 209 -21.84 5.62 11.03
CA LEU A 209 -22.63 4.38 11.04
C LEU A 209 -23.83 4.44 11.99
N SER A 210 -23.88 5.46 12.86
CA SER A 210 -24.99 5.74 13.80
C SER A 210 -26.11 6.54 13.15
#